data_AF-A0A974CWC8-F1
#
_entry.id   AF-A0A974CWC8-F1
#
_cell.length_a   1.000
_cell.length_b   1.000
_cell.length_c   1.000
_cell.angle_alpha   90.00
_cell.angle_beta   90.00
_cell.angle_gamma   90.00
#
_symmetry.space_group_name_H-M   'P 1'
#
loop_
_entity.id
_entity.type
_entity.pdbx_description
1 polymer ?
#
loop_
_entity_poly.entity_id
_entity_poly.type
_entity_poly.pdbx_seq_one_letter_code
_entity_poly.pdbx_strand_id
1 'polypeptide(L)' 'MAGILEKFQSLGKGNGVRALKDMSHGLTVIRAVPYVYTVCRKKSACDYCLH' A
#
# COMPACT_ATOMS: atom_id res chain seq x y z
N MET A 1 14.90 6.70 -9.20
CA MET A 1 13.80 7.47 -8.57
C MET A 1 13.89 7.29 -7.07
N ALA A 2 14.33 8.31 -6.33
CA ALA A 2 14.23 8.29 -4.86
C ALA A 2 12.76 8.54 -4.50
N GLY A 3 12.09 7.52 -3.98
CA GLY A 3 10.68 7.61 -3.56
C GLY A 3 10.51 8.59 -2.39
N ILE A 4 9.28 9.04 -2.16
CA ILE A 4 8.91 9.82 -0.96
C ILE A 4 8.84 8.96 0.32
N LEU A 5 8.91 7.64 0.16
CA LEU A 5 8.89 6.63 1.22
C LEU A 5 10.12 5.73 1.09
N GLU A 6 10.62 5.24 2.21
CA GLU A 6 11.63 4.19 2.25
C GLU A 6 11.33 3.14 3.32
N LYS A 7 11.86 1.94 3.10
CA LYS A 7 11.87 0.87 4.11
C LYS A 7 12.90 1.20 5.19
N PHE A 8 12.56 0.99 6.46
CA PHE A 8 13.49 1.16 7.57
C PHE A 8 13.24 0.12 8.68
N GLN A 9 14.18 -0.02 9.62
CA GLN A 9 14.00 -0.85 10.81
C GLN A 9 13.33 -0.04 11.92
N SER A 10 12.08 -0.38 12.27
CA SER A 10 11.36 0.21 13.40
C SER A 10 11.75 -0.46 14.70
N LEU A 11 12.13 0.34 15.69
CA LEU A 11 12.53 -0.14 17.03
C LEU A 11 11.41 -0.99 17.66
N GLY A 12 11.73 -2.26 17.95
CA GLY A 12 10.80 -3.22 18.57
C GLY A 12 9.64 -3.72 17.70
N LYS A 13 9.56 -3.35 16.41
CA LYS A 13 8.41 -3.68 15.53
C LYS A 13 8.77 -4.32 14.19
N GLY A 14 10.05 -4.58 13.95
CA GLY A 14 10.54 -5.12 12.69
C GLY A 14 10.64 -4.03 11.60
N ASN A 15 10.32 -4.38 10.36
CA ASN A 15 10.41 -3.44 9.24
C ASN A 15 9.21 -2.48 9.22
N GLY A 16 9.47 -1.21 8.91
CA GLY A 16 8.47 -0.20 8.66
C GLY A 16 8.70 0.56 7.36
N VAL A 17 7.80 1.49 7.06
CA VAL A 17 7.92 2.45 5.96
C VAL A 17 7.90 3.84 6.57
N ARG A 18 8.90 4.68 6.24
CA ARG A 18 8.98 6.07 6.72
C ARG A 18 9.00 7.06 5.57
N ALA A 19 8.51 8.27 5.82
CA ALA A 19 8.57 9.38 4.87
C ALA A 19 9.98 10.00 4.84
N LEU A 20 10.44 10.33 3.63
CA LEU A 20 11.70 11.03 3.39
C LEU A 20 11.54 12.56 3.26
N LYS A 21 10.28 13.03 3.14
CA LYS A 21 9.90 14.42 2.91
C LYS A 21 8.58 14.71 3.61
N ASP A 22 8.29 15.99 3.84
CA ASP A 22 7.00 16.44 4.37
C ASP A 22 5.83 16.03 3.46
N MET A 23 4.71 15.66 4.07
CA MET A 23 3.51 15.19 3.36
C MET A 23 2.34 16.12 3.63
N SER A 24 1.54 16.35 2.59
CA SER A 24 0.28 17.09 2.70
C SER A 24 -0.90 16.16 2.89
N HIS A 25 -1.97 16.66 3.52
CA HIS A 25 -3.24 15.96 3.61
C HIS A 25 -3.78 15.64 2.21
N GLY A 26 -4.26 14.42 2.01
CA GLY A 26 -4.78 13.94 0.72
C GLY A 26 -3.70 13.50 -0.29
N LEU A 27 -2.41 13.57 0.06
CA LEU A 27 -1.34 13.06 -0.80
C LEU A 27 -1.46 11.54 -0.98
N THR A 28 -1.52 11.08 -2.24
CA THR A 28 -1.38 9.65 -2.56
C THR A 28 0.09 9.25 -2.42
N VAL A 29 0.42 8.46 -1.39
CA VAL A 29 1.82 8.09 -1.08
C VAL A 29 2.32 6.86 -1.83
N ILE A 30 1.42 5.92 -2.15
CA ILE A 30 1.72 4.72 -2.93
C ILE A 30 0.48 4.29 -3.71
N ARG A 31 0.69 3.80 -4.94
CA ARG A 31 -0.29 3.00 -5.67
C ARG A 31 0.33 1.63 -5.89
N ALA A 32 -0.31 0.59 -5.38
CA ALA A 32 0.16 -0.77 -5.52
C ALA A 32 -0.91 -1.62 -6.20
N VAL A 33 -0.51 -2.34 -7.25
CA VAL A 33 -1.34 -3.37 -7.87
C VAL A 33 -1.12 -4.66 -7.05
N PRO A 34 -2.19 -5.42 -6.73
CA PRO A 34 -2.02 -6.70 -6.04
C PRO A 34 -1.13 -7.63 -6.87
N TYR A 35 -0.21 -8.34 -6.20
CA TYR A 35 0.55 -9.40 -6.86
C TYR A 35 -0.35 -10.54 -7.32
N VAL A 36 -1.29 -10.94 -6.46
CA VAL A 36 -2.39 -11.88 -6.72
C VAL A 36 -3.59 -11.43 -5.87
N TYR A 37 -4.82 -11.63 -6.36
CA TYR A 37 -6.04 -11.39 -5.60
C TYR A 37 -7.13 -12.42 -5.96
N THR A 38 -8.17 -12.51 -5.13
CA THR A 38 -9.38 -13.32 -5.36
C THR A 38 -10.59 -12.70 -4.66
N VAL A 39 -11.80 -12.96 -5.15
CA VAL A 39 -13.04 -12.45 -4.56
C VAL A 39 -13.42 -13.23 -3.30
N CYS A 40 -13.90 -12.53 -2.28
CA CYS A 40 -14.46 -13.17 -1.09
C CYS A 40 -15.74 -13.93 -1.44
N ARG A 41 -15.83 -15.21 -1.04
CA ARG A 41 -16.98 -16.10 -1.31
C ARG A 41 -18.37 -15.54 -0.99
N LYS A 42 -18.48 -14.57 -0.07
CA LYS A 42 -19.76 -13.97 0.35
C LYS A 42 -20.16 -12.73 -0.46
N LYS A 43 -19.36 -12.31 -1.43
CA LYS A 43 -19.64 -11.11 -2.24
C LYS A 43 -20.01 -11.52 -3.67
N SER A 44 -21.04 -10.89 -4.21
CA SER A 44 -21.34 -10.89 -5.65
C SER A 44 -20.61 -9.70 -6.28
N ALA A 45 -19.35 -9.89 -6.64
CA ALA A 45 -18.55 -8.91 -7.39
C ALA A 45 -17.90 -9.62 -8.58
N CYS A 46 -17.58 -8.88 -9.65
CA CYS A 46 -16.83 -9.45 -10.76
C CYS A 46 -15.46 -9.96 -10.29
N ASP A 47 -15.08 -11.19 -10.67
CA ASP A 47 -13.80 -11.81 -10.31
C ASP A 47 -12.56 -11.04 -10.78
N TYR A 48 -12.71 -10.20 -11.80
CA TYR A 48 -11.62 -9.43 -12.40
C TYR A 48 -11.62 -7.96 -11.95
N CYS A 49 -12.72 -7.22 -12.13
CA CYS A 49 -12.72 -5.79 -11.84
C CYS A 49 -13.15 -5.45 -10.41
N LEU A 50 -13.66 -6.43 -9.64
CA LEU A 50 -14.14 -6.25 -8.27
C LEU A 50 -15.23 -5.19 -8.10
N HIS A 51 -15.90 -4.81 -9.19
CA HIS A 51 -17.07 -3.93 -9.25
C HIS A 51 -18.37 -4.72 -9.38
#